data_AF-A0A820ILV6-F1
#
_entry.id   AF-A0A820ILV6-F1
#
_cell.length_a   1.000
_cell.length_b   1.000
_cell.length_c   1.000
_cell.angle_alpha   90.00
_cell.angle_beta   90.00
_cell.angle_gamma   90.00
#
_symmetry.space_group_name_H-M   'P 1'
#
loop_
_entity.id
_entity.type
_entity.pdbx_description
1 polymer ?
#
loop_
_entity_poly.entity_id
_entity_poly.type
_entity_poly.pdbx_seq_one_letter_code
_entity_poly.pdbx_strand_id
1 'polypeptide(L)'
;HPRVRYAACNALGQMSTDFQGTFQKKFHAKVIPGLLSILDDHDNPRTQAHGGAALVNFSEDCPPRLLVEHLPQIIEKLEQVLSRKYQELVHHNRKLVLEQIVTTLAAIADTVAQEFSPYYDRFMPQLKYLFKNAVSVDY
;
A
#
# COMPACT_ATOMS: atom_id res chain seq x y z
N HIS A 1 -7.53 -6.34 18.86
CA HIS A 1 -8.90 -5.97 18.45
C HIS A 1 -8.86 -5.16 17.15
N PRO A 2 -9.67 -5.48 16.11
CA PRO A 2 -9.60 -4.83 14.79
C PRO A 2 -9.74 -3.30 14.81
N ARG A 3 -10.66 -2.76 15.61
CA ARG A 3 -10.84 -1.29 15.76
C ARG A 3 -9.62 -0.59 16.34
N VAL A 4 -8.86 -1.26 17.21
CA VAL A 4 -7.64 -0.69 17.80
C VAL A 4 -6.52 -0.67 16.76
N ARG A 5 -6.37 -1.74 15.97
CA ARG A 5 -5.41 -1.77 14.84
C ARG A 5 -5.74 -0.72 13.79
N TYR A 6 -7.03 -0.54 13.47
CA TYR A 6 -7.48 0.53 12.59
C TYR A 6 -7.09 1.92 13.13
N ALA A 7 -7.41 2.21 14.39
CA ALA A 7 -7.05 3.49 15.00
C ALA A 7 -5.52 3.70 15.07
N ALA A 8 -4.74 2.64 15.26
CA ALA A 8 -3.29 2.70 15.18
C ALA A 8 -2.79 3.06 13.77
N CYS A 9 -3.37 2.49 12.71
CA CYS A 9 -3.06 2.86 11.33
C CYS A 9 -3.40 4.34 11.08
N ASN A 10 -4.56 4.80 11.55
CA ASN A 10 -4.96 6.20 11.45
C ASN A 10 -3.94 7.13 12.11
N ALA A 11 -3.53 6.80 13.35
CA ALA A 11 -2.54 7.60 14.09
C ALA A 11 -1.19 7.63 13.37
N LEU A 12 -0.72 6.50 12.83
CA LEU A 12 0.53 6.44 12.06
C LEU A 12 0.46 7.28 10.78
N GLY A 13 -0.66 7.19 10.04
CA GLY A 13 -0.89 8.00 8.85
C GLY A 13 -0.92 9.50 9.18
N GLN A 14 -1.64 9.88 10.24
CA GLN A 14 -1.73 11.28 10.67
C GLN A 14 -0.38 11.82 11.15
N MET A 15 0.37 11.06 11.95
CA MET A 15 1.72 11.46 12.37
C MET A 15 2.68 11.60 11.20
N SER A 16 2.50 10.83 10.13
CA SER A 16 3.34 10.93 8.93
C SER A 16 3.18 12.28 8.23
N THR A 17 1.96 12.81 8.21
CA THR A 17 1.64 14.13 7.67
C THR A 17 1.99 15.26 8.65
N ASP A 18 1.59 15.15 9.91
CA ASP A 18 1.79 16.20 10.93
C ASP A 18 3.27 16.45 11.23
N PHE A 19 4.09 15.38 11.16
CA PHE A 19 5.52 15.41 11.46
C PHE A 19 6.37 15.09 10.22
N GLN A 20 5.86 15.42 9.03
CA GLN A 20 6.49 15.17 7.74
C GLN A 20 7.99 15.51 7.70
N GLY A 21 8.74 14.67 6.98
CA GLY A 21 10.20 14.72 6.89
C GLY A 21 10.94 14.24 8.14
N THR A 22 10.50 14.56 9.36
CA THR A 22 11.17 14.12 10.60
C THR A 22 10.73 12.73 11.02
N PHE A 23 9.42 12.45 10.95
CA PHE A 23 8.86 11.17 11.33
C PHE A 23 9.41 10.04 10.45
N GLN A 24 9.45 10.28 9.13
CA GLN A 24 9.99 9.34 8.15
C GLN A 24 11.47 9.06 8.44
N LYS A 25 12.29 10.10 8.60
CA LYS A 25 13.74 9.96 8.90
C LYS A 25 14.03 9.20 10.18
N LYS A 26 13.20 9.36 11.22
CA LYS A 26 13.46 8.75 12.53
C LYS A 26 12.87 7.35 12.68
N PHE A 27 11.75 7.07 12.03
CA PHE A 27 10.93 5.91 12.36
C PHE A 27 10.64 4.99 11.18
N HIS A 28 11.15 5.25 9.97
CA HIS A 28 10.95 4.39 8.79
C HIS A 28 11.18 2.89 9.07
N ALA A 29 12.29 2.55 9.74
CA ALA A 29 12.64 1.17 10.07
C ALA A 29 11.67 0.45 11.03
N LYS A 30 10.75 1.17 11.69
CA LYS A 30 9.68 0.59 12.52
C LYS A 30 8.32 0.71 11.86
N VAL A 31 8.03 1.86 11.28
CA VAL A 31 6.72 2.19 10.71
C VAL A 31 6.45 1.36 9.46
N ILE A 32 7.41 1.29 8.53
CA ILE A 32 7.21 0.54 7.28
C ILE A 32 6.96 -0.94 7.57
N PRO A 33 7.82 -1.69 8.30
CA PRO A 33 7.54 -3.10 8.60
C PRO A 33 6.23 -3.30 9.38
N GLY A 34 5.91 -2.38 10.28
CA GLY A 34 4.65 -2.40 11.03
C GLY A 34 3.42 -2.29 10.11
N LEU A 35 3.40 -1.32 9.19
CA LEU A 35 2.32 -1.15 8.23
C LEU A 35 2.25 -2.30 7.22
N LEU A 36 3.39 -2.81 6.75
CA LEU A 36 3.42 -4.00 5.88
C LEU A 36 2.83 -5.23 6.57
N SER A 37 3.03 -5.40 7.88
CA SER A 37 2.40 -6.50 8.64
C SER A 37 0.87 -6.36 8.74
N ILE A 38 0.33 -5.13 8.74
CA ILE A 38 -1.12 -4.90 8.69
C ILE A 38 -1.71 -5.35 7.34
N LEU A 39 -0.90 -5.31 6.27
CA LEU A 39 -1.33 -5.81 4.97
C LEU A 39 -1.53 -7.34 4.94
N ASP A 40 -1.13 -8.07 5.98
CA ASP A 40 -1.41 -9.50 6.15
C ASP A 40 -2.71 -9.77 6.96
N ASP A 41 -3.42 -8.74 7.42
CA ASP A 41 -4.68 -8.85 8.18
C ASP A 41 -5.88 -9.12 7.28
N HIS A 42 -5.86 -10.24 6.56
CA HIS A 42 -6.82 -10.58 5.52
C HIS A 42 -8.27 -10.72 6.01
N ASP A 43 -8.46 -11.05 7.28
CA ASP A 43 -9.79 -11.19 7.90
C ASP A 43 -10.44 -9.85 8.22
N ASN A 44 -9.69 -8.74 8.14
CA ASN A 44 -10.15 -7.40 8.51
C ASN A 44 -9.86 -6.41 7.37
N PRO A 45 -10.60 -6.47 6.25
CA PRO A 45 -10.30 -5.69 5.04
C PRO A 45 -10.31 -4.18 5.28
N ARG A 46 -11.10 -3.66 6.23
CA ARG A 46 -11.08 -2.25 6.61
C ARG A 46 -9.76 -1.84 7.27
N THR A 47 -9.23 -2.69 8.16
CA THR A 47 -7.94 -2.47 8.80
C THR A 47 -6.81 -2.61 7.79
N GLN A 48 -6.89 -3.62 6.91
CA GLN A 48 -5.92 -3.86 5.84
C GLN A 48 -5.82 -2.66 4.88
N ALA A 49 -6.96 -2.18 4.36
CA ALA A 49 -6.99 -0.99 3.51
C ALA A 49 -6.42 0.22 4.25
N HIS A 50 -6.80 0.43 5.51
CA HIS A 50 -6.30 1.58 6.24
C HIS A 50 -4.79 1.52 6.56
N GLY A 51 -4.21 0.32 6.67
CA GLY A 51 -2.76 0.14 6.70
C GLY A 51 -2.09 0.59 5.40
N GLY A 52 -2.69 0.30 4.24
CA GLY A 52 -2.24 0.81 2.94
C GLY A 52 -2.36 2.34 2.84
N ALA A 53 -3.46 2.92 3.32
CA ALA A 53 -3.64 4.38 3.35
C ALA A 53 -2.59 5.07 4.24
N ALA A 54 -2.28 4.51 5.40
CA ALA A 54 -1.20 5.02 6.25
C ALA A 54 0.18 4.90 5.57
N LEU A 55 0.40 3.89 4.72
CA LEU A 55 1.63 3.75 3.95
C LEU A 55 1.74 4.80 2.84
N VAL A 56 0.63 5.19 2.21
CA VAL A 56 0.56 6.34 1.27
C VAL A 56 1.05 7.61 1.96
N ASN A 57 0.41 7.98 3.08
CA ASN A 57 0.79 9.18 3.84
C ASN A 57 2.25 9.13 4.30
N PHE A 58 2.76 7.94 4.63
CA PHE A 58 4.17 7.79 4.98
C PHE A 58 5.07 8.03 3.76
N SER A 59 4.73 7.50 2.59
CA SER A 59 5.57 7.58 1.38
C SER A 59 5.61 8.97 0.76
N GLU A 60 4.50 9.71 0.71
CA GLU A 60 4.43 11.03 0.03
C GLU A 60 5.50 12.01 0.51
N ASP A 61 5.76 12.05 1.82
CA ASP A 61 6.77 12.92 2.44
C ASP A 61 8.05 12.18 2.89
N CYS A 62 8.23 10.93 2.44
CA CYS A 62 9.44 10.17 2.73
C CYS A 62 10.57 10.59 1.78
N PRO A 63 11.77 10.94 2.30
CA PRO A 63 12.93 11.13 1.43
C PRO A 63 13.15 9.89 0.55
N PRO A 64 13.21 10.01 -0.79
CA PRO A 64 13.24 8.85 -1.70
C PRO A 64 14.33 7.84 -1.35
N ARG A 65 15.53 8.30 -0.96
CA ARG A 65 16.63 7.44 -0.51
C ARG A 65 16.25 6.48 0.62
N LEU A 66 15.45 6.95 1.58
CA LEU A 66 15.01 6.12 2.72
C LEU A 66 13.92 5.16 2.30
N LEU A 67 13.03 5.55 1.38
CA LEU A 67 12.01 4.64 0.88
C LEU A 67 12.64 3.53 0.02
N VAL A 68 13.66 3.86 -0.78
CA VAL A 68 14.43 2.92 -1.61
C VAL A 68 15.11 1.82 -0.77
N GLU A 69 15.63 2.14 0.43
CA GLU A 69 16.18 1.14 1.35
C GLU A 69 15.17 0.04 1.75
N HIS A 70 13.88 0.36 1.75
CA HIS A 70 12.78 -0.56 2.11
C HIS A 70 12.03 -1.08 0.89
N LEU A 71 12.34 -0.56 -0.30
CA LEU A 71 11.58 -0.79 -1.53
C LEU A 71 11.47 -2.28 -1.89
N PRO A 72 12.51 -3.13 -1.78
CA PRO A 72 12.36 -4.56 -2.07
C PRO A 72 11.26 -5.22 -1.22
N GLN A 73 11.22 -4.94 0.08
CA GLN A 73 10.23 -5.50 1.00
C GLN A 73 8.83 -4.96 0.74
N ILE A 74 8.73 -3.65 0.45
CA ILE A 74 7.46 -3.02 0.08
C ILE A 74 6.91 -3.67 -1.19
N ILE A 75 7.72 -3.79 -2.24
CA ILE A 75 7.30 -4.35 -3.52
C ILE A 75 6.85 -5.79 -3.38
N GLU A 76 7.61 -6.63 -2.68
CA GLU A 76 7.24 -8.02 -2.41
C GLU A 76 5.88 -8.11 -1.71
N LYS A 77 5.64 -7.28 -0.68
CA LYS A 77 4.37 -7.27 0.04
C LYS A 77 3.23 -6.78 -0.83
N LEU A 78 3.41 -5.69 -1.58
CA LEU A 78 2.36 -5.14 -2.45
C LEU A 78 1.99 -6.11 -3.58
N GLU A 79 2.96 -6.79 -4.20
CA GLU A 79 2.67 -7.79 -5.24
C GLU A 79 1.88 -8.98 -4.68
N GLN A 80 2.28 -9.48 -3.51
CA GLN A 80 1.57 -10.57 -2.83
C GLN A 80 0.11 -10.19 -2.55
N VAL A 81 -0.11 -9.01 -1.98
CA VAL A 81 -1.45 -8.54 -1.62
C VAL A 81 -2.27 -8.24 -2.88
N LEU A 82 -1.69 -7.57 -3.88
CA LEU A 82 -2.36 -7.26 -5.15
C LEU A 82 -2.86 -8.53 -5.84
N SER A 83 -1.98 -9.54 -5.98
CA SER A 83 -2.31 -10.82 -6.61
C SER A 83 -3.46 -11.52 -5.89
N ARG A 84 -3.46 -11.52 -4.55
CA ARG A 84 -4.56 -12.09 -3.75
C ARG A 84 -5.86 -11.30 -3.90
N LYS A 85 -5.81 -9.97 -3.83
CA LYS A 85 -6.99 -9.11 -3.92
C LYS A 85 -7.60 -9.08 -5.31
N TYR A 86 -6.78 -9.29 -6.33
CA TYR A 86 -7.25 -9.56 -7.68
C TYR A 86 -8.11 -10.84 -7.75
N GLN A 87 -7.69 -11.94 -7.12
CA GLN A 87 -8.52 -13.15 -7.03
C GLN A 87 -9.83 -12.89 -6.24
N GLU A 88 -9.77 -12.15 -5.14
CA GLU A 88 -10.97 -11.77 -4.38
C GLU A 88 -11.94 -10.90 -5.19
N LEU A 89 -11.44 -10.01 -6.06
CA LEU A 89 -12.26 -9.25 -7.00
C LEU A 89 -12.97 -10.19 -7.98
N VAL A 90 -12.23 -11.07 -8.64
CA VAL A 90 -12.78 -11.97 -9.68
C VAL A 90 -13.84 -12.91 -9.12
N HIS A 91 -13.62 -13.49 -7.93
CA HIS A 91 -14.52 -14.51 -7.38
C HIS A 91 -15.63 -13.95 -6.48
N HIS A 92 -15.42 -12.78 -5.87
CA HIS A 92 -16.31 -12.25 -4.83
C HIS A 92 -16.66 -10.77 -4.99
N ASN A 93 -16.22 -10.11 -6.08
CA ASN A 93 -16.43 -8.69 -6.36
C ASN A 93 -16.02 -7.75 -5.19
N ARG A 94 -14.92 -8.09 -4.50
CA ARG A 94 -14.39 -7.27 -3.38
C ARG A 94 -13.33 -6.28 -3.88
N LYS A 95 -13.66 -4.98 -3.85
CA LYS A 95 -12.80 -3.90 -4.38
C LYS A 95 -12.00 -3.13 -3.32
N LEU A 96 -12.50 -3.00 -2.09
CA LEU A 96 -11.97 -2.08 -1.07
C LEU A 96 -10.44 -2.11 -0.89
N VAL A 97 -9.87 -3.29 -0.63
CA VAL A 97 -8.41 -3.40 -0.39
C VAL A 97 -7.64 -3.28 -1.69
N LEU A 98 -8.21 -3.76 -2.79
CA LEU A 98 -7.58 -3.73 -4.11
C LEU A 98 -7.34 -2.28 -4.56
N GLU A 99 -8.38 -1.44 -4.50
CA GLU A 99 -8.30 -0.02 -4.83
C GLU A 99 -7.21 0.67 -4.02
N GLN A 100 -7.20 0.44 -2.71
CA GLN A 100 -6.20 1.04 -1.84
C GLN A 100 -4.78 0.56 -2.13
N ILE A 101 -4.57 -0.71 -2.46
CA ILE A 101 -3.24 -1.22 -2.81
C ILE A 101 -2.76 -0.64 -4.14
N VAL A 102 -3.65 -0.42 -5.11
CA VAL A 102 -3.33 0.29 -6.36
C VAL A 102 -2.91 1.74 -6.07
N THR A 103 -3.65 2.46 -5.22
CA THR A 103 -3.26 3.82 -4.78
C THR A 103 -1.90 3.82 -4.07
N THR A 104 -1.68 2.84 -3.20
CA THR A 104 -0.42 2.70 -2.43
C THR A 104 0.76 2.43 -3.36
N LEU A 105 0.58 1.56 -4.35
CA LEU A 105 1.59 1.28 -5.37
C LEU A 105 1.91 2.54 -6.19
N ALA A 106 0.89 3.30 -6.59
CA ALA A 106 1.06 4.53 -7.35
C ALA A 106 1.85 5.59 -6.56
N ALA A 107 1.49 5.81 -5.29
CA ALA A 107 2.21 6.75 -4.41
C ALA A 107 3.69 6.37 -4.27
N ILE A 108 3.98 5.09 -4.01
CA ILE A 108 5.36 4.61 -3.87
C ILE A 108 6.14 4.75 -5.18
N ALA A 109 5.53 4.41 -6.31
CA ALA A 109 6.15 4.56 -7.62
C ALA A 109 6.47 6.03 -7.95
N ASP A 110 5.58 6.96 -7.59
CA ASP A 110 5.80 8.40 -7.75
C ASP A 110 6.97 8.89 -6.88
N THR A 111 7.01 8.48 -5.60
CA THR A 111 8.08 8.89 -4.67
C THR A 111 9.46 8.37 -5.07
N VAL A 112 9.57 7.10 -5.51
CA VAL A 112 10.88 6.50 -5.84
C VAL A 112 11.28 6.67 -7.31
N ALA A 113 10.36 7.11 -8.16
CA ALA A 113 10.58 7.44 -9.57
C ALA A 113 11.36 6.36 -10.34
N GLN A 114 12.57 6.68 -10.81
CA GLN A 114 13.40 5.79 -11.64
C GLN A 114 13.75 4.47 -10.94
N GLU A 115 13.82 4.47 -9.60
CA GLU A 115 14.12 3.29 -8.80
C GLU A 115 12.99 2.25 -8.84
N PHE A 116 11.80 2.63 -9.32
CA PHE A 116 10.70 1.69 -9.54
C PHE A 116 10.88 0.85 -10.81
N SER A 117 11.71 1.29 -11.76
CA SER A 117 11.88 0.67 -13.09
C SER A 117 12.10 -0.86 -13.04
N PRO A 118 12.97 -1.41 -12.17
CA PRO A 118 13.17 -2.86 -12.07
C PRO A 118 11.93 -3.67 -11.68
N TYR A 119 10.91 -3.01 -11.12
CA TYR A 119 9.69 -3.64 -10.62
C TYR A 119 8.49 -3.45 -11.54
N TYR A 120 8.62 -2.63 -12.59
CA TYR A 120 7.51 -2.27 -13.49
C TYR A 120 6.75 -3.48 -14.03
N ASP A 121 7.48 -4.47 -14.55
CA ASP A 121 6.90 -5.66 -15.17
C ASP A 121 6.25 -6.62 -14.16
N ARG A 122 6.51 -6.49 -12.85
CA ARG A 122 5.84 -7.28 -11.81
C ARG A 122 4.37 -6.91 -11.66
N PHE A 123 4.02 -5.63 -11.88
CA PHE A 123 2.67 -5.12 -11.63
C PHE A 123 1.89 -4.83 -12.92
N MET A 124 2.56 -4.29 -13.94
CA MET A 124 1.89 -3.71 -15.10
C MET A 124 1.00 -4.71 -15.87
N PRO A 125 1.38 -5.98 -16.07
CA PRO A 125 0.50 -6.96 -16.72
C PRO A 125 -0.82 -7.15 -15.98
N GLN A 126 -0.77 -7.29 -14.65
CA GLN A 126 -1.95 -7.45 -13.80
C GLN A 126 -2.81 -6.20 -13.78
N LEU A 127 -2.21 -5.00 -13.67
CA LEU A 127 -2.93 -3.73 -13.69
C LEU A 127 -3.64 -3.49 -15.03
N LYS A 128 -2.96 -3.73 -16.16
CA LYS A 128 -3.58 -3.64 -17.50
C LYS A 128 -4.77 -4.58 -17.63
N TYR A 129 -4.64 -5.81 -17.14
CA TYR A 129 -5.76 -6.75 -17.14
C TYR A 129 -6.90 -6.25 -16.26
N LEU A 130 -6.60 -5.79 -15.04
CA LEU A 130 -7.59 -5.23 -14.11
C LEU A 130 -8.36 -4.09 -14.77
N PHE A 131 -7.68 -3.10 -15.36
CA PHE A 131 -8.36 -1.96 -16.00
C PHE A 131 -9.17 -2.37 -17.24
N LYS A 132 -8.70 -3.36 -18.00
CA LYS A 132 -9.46 -3.88 -19.15
C LYS A 132 -10.73 -4.63 -18.74
N ASN A 133 -10.72 -5.28 -17.57
CA ASN A 133 -11.79 -6.18 -17.13
C ASN A 133 -12.62 -5.62 -15.96
N ALA A 134 -12.26 -4.46 -15.39
CA ALA A 134 -13.06 -3.72 -14.42
C ALA A 134 -14.31 -3.05 -15.03
N VAL A 135 -14.80 -3.58 -16.15
CA VAL A 135 -16.06 -3.21 -16.81
C VAL A 135 -17.25 -3.82 -16.06
N SER A 136 -17.40 -3.44 -14.80
CA SER A 136 -18.67 -3.60 -14.07
C SER A 136 -19.21 -2.20 -13.83
N VAL A 137 -20.40 -1.91 -14.36
CA VAL A 137 -21.06 -0.65 -14.02
C VAL A 137 -21.45 -0.72 -12.55
N ASP A 138 -20.95 0.21 -11.74
CA ASP A 138 -21.39 0.36 -10.36
C ASP A 138 -22.86 0.80 -10.38
N TYR A 139 -23.78 -0.16 -10.20
CA TYR A 139 -25.20 0.07 -9.95
C TYR A 139 -25.63 -0.67 -8.69
#